data_AF-A0A6F8YNT2-F1
#
_entry.id   AF-A0A6F8YNT2-F1
#
_cell.length_a   1.000
_cell.length_b   1.000
_cell.length_c   1.000
_cell.angle_alpha   90.00
_cell.angle_beta   90.00
_cell.angle_gamma   90.00
#
_symmetry.space_group_name_H-M   'P 1'
#
loop_
_entity.id
_entity.type
_entity.pdbx_description
1 polymer ?
#
loop_
_entity_poly.entity_id
_entity_poly.type
_entity_poly.pdbx_seq_one_letter_code
_entity_poly.pdbx_strand_id
1 'polypeptide(L)' 'MAGSEPVTSPDQRKPGGRKASRIGAVFTILVLLSMLIGNHTGRIEDIFLIVIAAGLALALVGDVVLRRNGLRS' A
#
# COMPACT_ATOMS: atom_id res chain seq x y z
N MET A 1 -2.17 39.47 9.58
CA MET A 1 -3.39 38.65 9.68
C MET A 1 -2.98 37.24 10.04
N ALA A 2 -3.23 36.80 11.29
CA ALA A 2 -2.84 35.49 11.80
C ALA A 2 -4.07 34.81 12.43
N GLY A 3 -5.06 34.46 11.60
CA GLY A 3 -6.35 33.95 12.09
C GLY A 3 -7.17 33.15 11.10
N SER A 4 -6.59 32.66 10.00
CA SER A 4 -7.30 31.94 8.93
C SER A 4 -6.77 30.53 8.70
N GLU A 5 -6.18 29.90 9.73
CA GLU A 5 -5.81 28.50 9.64
C GLU A 5 -7.00 27.66 10.12
N PRO A 6 -7.55 26.76 9.27
CA PRO A 6 -8.73 25.99 9.63
C PRO A 6 -8.40 25.06 10.82
N VAL A 7 -9.08 25.29 11.95
CA VAL A 7 -9.01 24.41 13.12
C VAL A 7 -9.68 23.11 12.74
N THR A 8 -8.85 22.10 12.45
CA THR A 8 -9.32 20.76 12.10
C THR A 8 -9.31 19.87 13.32
N SER A 9 -10.44 19.23 13.60
CA SER A 9 -10.50 18.23 14.66
C SER A 9 -9.71 16.97 14.25
N PRO A 10 -9.11 16.21 15.20
CA PRO A 10 -8.22 15.09 14.87
C PRO A 10 -8.85 14.02 13.95
N ASP A 11 -10.17 13.88 13.97
CA ASP A 11 -10.97 12.99 13.14
C ASP A 11 -11.06 13.44 11.67
N GLN A 12 -11.00 14.75 11.38
CA GLN A 12 -11.00 15.27 10.01
C GLN A 12 -9.72 14.92 9.25
N ARG A 13 -8.65 14.58 9.97
CA ARG A 13 -7.38 14.12 9.38
C ARG A 13 -7.35 12.62 9.12
N LYS A 14 -8.45 11.89 9.34
CA LYS A 14 -8.48 10.44 9.12
C LYS A 14 -8.18 10.15 7.65
N PRO A 15 -7.11 9.39 7.33
CA PRO A 15 -6.76 9.10 5.95
C PRO A 15 -7.93 8.40 5.26
N GLY A 16 -8.53 9.08 4.28
CA GLY A 16 -9.62 8.57 3.46
C GLY A 16 -9.13 7.63 2.35
N GLY A 17 -10.07 7.04 1.61
CA GLY A 17 -9.74 6.37 0.35
C GLY A 17 -9.19 4.95 0.45
N ARG A 18 -9.59 4.17 1.45
CA ARG A 18 -9.11 2.79 1.65
C ARG A 18 -9.32 1.85 0.45
N LYS A 19 -10.38 2.06 -0.33
CA LYS A 19 -10.60 1.32 -1.58
C LYS A 19 -9.52 1.68 -2.62
N ALA A 20 -9.22 2.96 -2.77
CA ALA A 20 -8.20 3.45 -3.69
C ALA A 20 -6.80 2.96 -3.27
N SER A 21 -6.46 2.98 -1.97
CA SER A 21 -5.16 2.48 -1.50
C SER A 21 -4.97 0.99 -1.75
N ARG A 22 -6.02 0.18 -1.58
CA ARG A 22 -5.99 -1.26 -1.90
C ARG A 22 -5.81 -1.51 -3.38
N ILE A 23 -6.53 -0.78 -4.24
CA ILE A 23 -6.37 -0.89 -5.70
C ILE A 23 -4.95 -0.49 -6.10
N GLY A 24 -4.45 0.63 -5.56
CA GLY A 24 -3.08 1.09 -5.79
C GLY A 24 -2.04 0.04 -5.39
N ALA A 25 -2.19 -0.56 -4.20
CA ALA A 25 -1.28 -1.62 -3.75
C ALA A 25 -1.30 -2.86 -4.66
N VAL A 26 -2.48 -3.33 -5.08
CA VAL A 26 -2.60 -4.45 -6.02
C VAL A 26 -1.96 -4.10 -7.37
N PHE A 27 -2.22 -2.90 -7.89
CA PHE A 27 -1.61 -2.43 -9.13
C PHE A 27 -0.08 -2.38 -9.02
N THR A 28 0.46 -1.83 -7.93
CA THR A 28 1.91 -1.79 -7.68
C THR A 28 2.52 -3.19 -7.63
N ILE A 29 1.87 -4.16 -6.96
CA ILE A 29 2.32 -5.55 -6.93
C ILE A 29 2.42 -6.11 -8.37
N LEU A 30 1.38 -5.91 -9.18
CA LEU A 30 1.37 -6.40 -10.56
C LEU A 30 2.48 -5.76 -11.40
N VAL A 31 2.71 -4.45 -11.25
CA VAL A 31 3.81 -3.75 -11.95
C VAL A 31 5.16 -4.31 -11.53
N LEU A 32 5.43 -4.45 -10.23
CA LEU A 32 6.70 -5.00 -9.73
C LEU A 32 6.97 -6.41 -10.26
N LEU A 33 5.94 -7.27 -10.30
CA LEU A 33 6.07 -8.62 -10.84
C LEU A 33 6.22 -8.63 -12.36
N SER A 34 5.60 -7.69 -13.08
CA SER A 34 5.79 -7.57 -14.54
C SER A 34 7.22 -7.18 -14.91
N MET A 35 7.92 -6.45 -14.03
CA MET A 35 9.33 -6.08 -14.22
C MET A 35 10.28 -7.28 -14.14
N LEU A 36 9.83 -8.44 -13.64
CA LEU A 36 10.58 -9.70 -13.71
C LEU A 36 10.61 -10.31 -15.12
N ILE A 37 9.88 -9.74 -16.08
CA ILE A 37 9.86 -10.18 -17.47
C ILE A 37 10.60 -9.14 -18.32
N GLY A 38 11.75 -9.49 -18.88
CA GLY A 38 12.58 -8.50 -19.57
C GLY A 38 14.06 -8.89 -19.69
N ASN A 39 14.89 -7.88 -19.96
CA ASN A 39 16.31 -8.02 -20.30
C ASN A 39 17.25 -7.83 -19.10
N HIS A 40 16.86 -8.29 -17.92
CA HIS A 40 17.67 -8.22 -16.70
C HIS A 40 18.58 -9.44 -16.61
N THR A 41 19.87 -9.18 -16.35
CA THR A 41 20.91 -10.20 -16.17
C THR A 41 21.27 -10.41 -14.70
N GLY A 42 20.97 -9.43 -13.84
CA GLY A 42 21.31 -9.45 -12.41
C GLY A 42 20.17 -9.98 -11.55
N ARG A 43 20.45 -11.04 -10.78
CA ARG A 43 19.44 -11.66 -9.88
C ARG A 43 19.12 -10.85 -8.62
N ILE A 44 19.95 -9.85 -8.27
CA ILE A 44 19.71 -9.02 -7.09
C ILE A 44 18.48 -8.15 -7.28
N GLU A 45 18.27 -7.58 -8.47
CA GLU A 45 17.08 -6.79 -8.78
C GLU A 45 15.80 -7.62 -8.58
N ASP A 46 15.77 -8.84 -9.14
CA ASP A 46 14.64 -9.76 -8.98
C ASP A 46 14.30 -10.04 -7.51
N ILE A 47 15.32 -10.24 -6.67
CA ILE A 47 15.11 -10.47 -5.23
C ILE A 47 14.42 -9.27 -4.59
N PHE A 48 14.87 -8.04 -4.89
CA PHE A 48 14.23 -6.84 -4.35
C PHE A 48 12.79 -6.67 -4.86
N LEU A 49 12.56 -6.87 -6.16
CA LEU A 49 11.22 -6.80 -6.75
C LEU A 49 10.25 -7.80 -6.09
N ILE A 50 10.69 -9.05 -5.91
CA ILE A 50 9.90 -10.10 -5.28
C ILE A 50 9.65 -9.80 -3.80
N VAL A 51 10.68 -9.41 -3.05
CA VAL A 51 10.54 -9.12 -1.61
C VAL A 51 9.57 -7.95 -1.37
N ILE A 52 9.65 -6.88 -2.17
CA ILE A 52 8.75 -5.73 -2.04
C ILE A 52 7.32 -6.13 -2.43
N ALA A 53 7.14 -6.84 -3.54
CA ALA A 53 5.83 -7.32 -3.97
C ALA A 53 5.19 -8.25 -2.93
N ALA A 54 5.96 -9.19 -2.38
CA ALA A 54 5.50 -10.09 -1.32
C ALA A 54 5.16 -9.33 -0.03
N GLY A 55 5.96 -8.34 0.37
CA GLY A 55 5.70 -7.49 1.52
C GLY A 55 4.37 -6.73 1.41
N LEU A 56 4.09 -6.14 0.24
CA LEU A 56 2.81 -5.47 -0.04
C LEU A 56 1.64 -6.45 -0.02
N ALA A 57 1.80 -7.63 -0.62
CA ALA A 57 0.77 -8.67 -0.62
C ALA A 57 0.43 -9.14 0.80
N LEU A 58 1.45 -9.41 1.62
CA LEU A 58 1.29 -9.79 3.03
C LEU A 58 0.58 -8.69 3.83
N ALA A 59 0.94 -7.42 3.61
CA ALA A 59 0.27 -6.30 4.27
C ALA A 59 -1.21 -6.20 3.91
N LEU A 60 -1.57 -6.40 2.62
CA LEU A 60 -2.97 -6.42 2.18
C LEU A 60 -3.76 -7.59 2.76
N VAL A 61 -3.18 -8.79 2.75
CA VAL A 61 -3.80 -9.98 3.34
C VAL A 61 -3.98 -9.78 4.84
N GLY A 62 -2.96 -9.26 5.53
CA GLY A 62 -3.02 -8.90 6.95
C GLY A 62 -4.13 -7.90 7.25
N ASP A 63 -4.24 -6.82 6.47
CA ASP A 63 -5.33 -5.83 6.60
C ASP A 63 -6.72 -6.46 6.44
N VAL A 64 -6.88 -7.39 5.49
CA VAL A 64 -8.15 -8.10 5.27
C VAL A 64 -8.47 -9.04 6.42
N VAL A 65 -7.51 -9.89 6.82
CA VAL A 65 -7.68 -10.89 7.88
C VAL A 65 -7.98 -10.22 9.21
N LEU A 66 -7.17 -9.23 9.60
CA LEU A 66 -7.30 -8.57 10.89
C LEU A 66 -8.67 -7.91 11.08
N ARG A 67 -9.23 -7.37 10.00
CA ARG A 67 -10.55 -6.70 10.04
C ARG A 67 -11.71 -7.66 9.90
N ARG A 68 -11.53 -8.78 9.20
CA ARG A 68 -12.49 -9.90 9.27
C ARG A 68 -12.57 -10.44 10.70
N ASN A 69 -11.46 -10.43 11.42
CA ASN A 69 -11.37 -10.88 12.82
C ASN A 69 -11.78 -9.80 13.84
N GLY A 70 -12.44 -8.72 13.41
CA GLY A 70 -13.06 -7.76 14.31
C GLY A 70 -12.24 -6.51 14.62
N LEU A 71 -11.07 -6.32 14.00
CA LEU A 71 -10.36 -5.04 14.12
C LEU A 71 -11.16 -3.93 13.41
N ARG A 72 -11.88 -3.13 14.20
CA ARG A 72 -12.67 -1.99 13.74
C ARG A 72 -11.74 -0.78 13.54
N SER A 73 -11.95 -0.08 12.42
CA SER A 73 -11.12 1.06 11.99
C SER A 73 -11.54 2.38 12.62
#